data_AF-A0A653Y4I3-F1
#
_entry.id   AF-A0A653Y4I3-F1
#
_cell.length_a   1.000
_cell.length_b   1.000
_cell.length_c   1.000
_cell.angle_alpha   90.00
_cell.angle_beta   90.00
_cell.angle_gamma   90.00
#
_symmetry.space_group_name_H-M   'P 1'
#
loop_
_entity.id
_entity.type
_entity.pdbx_description
1 polymer ?
#
loop_
_entity_poly.entity_id
_entity_poly.type
_entity_poly.pdbx_seq_one_letter_code
_entity_poly.pdbx_strand_id
1 'polypeptide(L)'
;MNARQNTTGSDREAKELGYLWPLGIVAAGLVVLKPLENVIGFLVDGQVRVNASFEGAAVSLPTPVGADVPLDGASTILVASDLIPAGALVLLLIGQVVGALLSLAAVWMLLLFARNLARGDFFGGKSIRLLDWSSGLVIAALAAPGFFELLGTNWTIAKLGWDGRDAPEPTVLDQTWTFLLILVIVLVVNLIMRRGARLQQDQEGLV
;
A
#
# COMPACT_ATOMS: atom_id res chain seq x y z
N MET A 1 12.23 -48.25 23.64
CA MET A 1 12.04 -47.70 22.27
C MET A 1 10.73 -46.93 22.26
N ASN A 2 10.76 -45.63 22.57
CA ASN A 2 9.57 -44.77 22.64
C ASN A 2 9.58 -43.79 21.46
N ALA A 3 8.77 -44.07 20.45
CA ALA A 3 8.54 -43.23 19.28
C ALA A 3 7.06 -42.79 19.22
N ARG A 4 6.54 -42.26 20.33
CA ARG A 4 5.19 -41.68 20.42
C ARG A 4 5.25 -40.39 21.23
N GLN A 5 5.63 -39.28 20.61
CA GLN A 5 5.40 -37.96 21.24
C GLN A 5 5.36 -36.72 20.31
N ASN A 6 5.52 -36.84 18.98
CA ASN A 6 5.59 -35.63 18.10
C ASN A 6 4.40 -35.37 17.16
N THR A 7 3.31 -36.14 17.21
CA THR A 7 2.19 -35.95 16.26
C THR A 7 1.32 -34.73 16.57
N THR A 8 1.21 -34.32 17.83
CA THR A 8 0.35 -33.20 18.25
C THR A 8 0.90 -31.81 17.90
N GLY A 9 2.23 -31.66 17.79
CA GLY A 9 2.88 -30.42 17.37
C GLY A 9 2.74 -30.18 15.85
N SER A 10 2.99 -31.22 15.06
CA SER A 10 2.92 -31.19 13.59
C SER A 10 1.52 -30.81 13.07
N ASP A 11 0.46 -31.34 13.67
CA ASP A 11 -0.92 -31.04 13.25
C ASP A 11 -1.34 -29.61 13.58
N ARG A 12 -0.80 -29.04 14.66
CA ARG A 12 -1.09 -27.66 15.07
C ARG A 12 -0.35 -26.66 14.16
N GLU A 13 0.92 -26.91 13.88
CA GLU A 13 1.72 -26.14 12.91
C GLU A 13 1.11 -26.18 11.51
N ALA A 14 0.70 -27.36 11.03
CA ALA A 14 0.06 -27.51 9.72
C ALA A 14 -1.28 -26.75 9.65
N LYS A 15 -2.03 -26.71 10.75
CA LYS A 15 -3.30 -25.99 10.83
C LYS A 15 -3.10 -24.48 10.89
N GLU A 16 -2.12 -23.98 11.64
CA GLU A 16 -1.78 -22.55 11.69
C GLU A 16 -1.21 -22.05 10.35
N LEU A 17 -0.31 -22.81 9.72
CA LEU A 17 0.19 -22.53 8.37
C LEU A 17 -0.93 -22.59 7.32
N GLY A 18 -1.90 -23.49 7.50
CA GLY A 18 -3.06 -23.64 6.62
C GLY A 18 -3.94 -22.40 6.55
N TYR A 19 -4.06 -21.62 7.62
CA TYR A 19 -4.84 -20.37 7.65
C TYR A 19 -4.08 -19.15 7.11
N LEU A 20 -2.74 -19.15 7.17
CA LEU A 20 -1.91 -18.03 6.71
C LEU A 20 -1.96 -17.84 5.19
N TRP A 21 -1.99 -18.93 4.42
CA TRP A 21 -1.97 -18.85 2.95
C TRP A 21 -3.25 -18.24 2.35
N PRO A 22 -4.47 -18.65 2.75
CA PRO A 22 -5.70 -18.00 2.29
C PRO A 22 -5.73 -16.51 2.63
N LEU A 23 -5.32 -16.13 3.85
CA LEU A 23 -5.23 -14.72 4.25
C LEU A 23 -4.24 -13.94 3.37
N GLY A 24 -3.09 -14.54 3.06
CA GLY A 24 -2.11 -13.95 2.16
C GLY A 24 -2.63 -13.76 0.73
N ILE A 25 -3.36 -14.74 0.21
CA ILE A 25 -3.98 -14.67 -1.12
C ILE A 25 -5.05 -13.57 -1.14
N VAL A 26 -5.91 -13.50 -0.12
CA VAL A 26 -6.94 -12.45 0.00
C VAL A 26 -6.28 -11.07 0.09
N ALA A 27 -5.26 -10.90 0.93
CA ALA A 27 -4.54 -9.63 1.05
C ALA A 27 -3.86 -9.22 -0.27
N ALA A 28 -3.19 -10.15 -0.95
CA ALA A 28 -2.58 -9.91 -2.25
C ALA A 28 -3.63 -9.54 -3.32
N GLY A 29 -4.77 -10.24 -3.33
CA GLY A 29 -5.89 -9.92 -4.22
C GLY A 29 -6.42 -8.51 -4.00
N LEU A 30 -6.69 -8.14 -2.74
CA LEU A 30 -7.17 -6.81 -2.36
C LEU A 30 -6.21 -5.69 -2.78
N VAL A 31 -4.90 -5.92 -2.63
CA VAL A 31 -3.87 -4.97 -3.04
C VAL A 31 -3.86 -4.75 -4.56
N VAL A 32 -4.11 -5.79 -5.35
CA VAL A 32 -4.07 -5.73 -6.82
C VAL A 32 -5.38 -5.20 -7.42
N LEU A 33 -6.51 -5.36 -6.74
CA LEU A 33 -7.82 -4.96 -7.26
C LEU A 33 -7.91 -3.48 -7.63
N LYS A 34 -7.47 -2.57 -6.76
CA LYS A 34 -7.53 -1.12 -7.02
C LYS A 34 -6.68 -0.68 -8.23
N PRO A 35 -5.38 -1.03 -8.31
CA PRO A 35 -4.58 -0.77 -9.52
C PRO A 35 -5.21 -1.39 -10.77
N LEU A 36 -5.77 -2.59 -10.67
CA LEU A 36 -6.39 -3.28 -11.79
C LEU A 36 -7.64 -2.55 -12.29
N GLU A 37 -8.52 -2.08 -11.40
CA GLU A 37 -9.68 -1.25 -11.76
C GLU A 37 -9.28 0.01 -12.51
N ASN A 38 -8.19 0.66 -12.09
CA ASN A 38 -7.70 1.87 -12.74
C ASN A 38 -7.14 1.58 -14.14
N VAL A 39 -6.40 0.48 -14.31
CA VAL A 39 -5.87 0.04 -15.62
C VAL A 39 -7.01 -0.41 -16.55
N ILE A 40 -8.01 -1.12 -16.03
CA ILE A 40 -9.19 -1.53 -16.80
C ILE A 40 -10.00 -0.30 -17.24
N GLY A 41 -10.26 0.65 -16.34
CA GLY A 41 -10.96 1.89 -16.70
C GLY A 41 -10.23 2.68 -17.80
N PHE A 42 -8.90 2.68 -17.76
CA PHE A 42 -8.12 3.25 -18.87
C PHE A 42 -8.31 2.48 -20.19
N LEU A 43 -8.21 1.15 -20.16
CA LEU A 43 -8.28 0.31 -21.36
C LEU A 43 -9.69 0.24 -21.98
N VAL A 44 -10.73 0.28 -21.15
CA VAL A 44 -12.13 0.07 -21.56
C VAL A 44 -12.83 1.40 -21.80
N ASP A 45 -12.69 2.35 -20.88
CA ASP A 45 -13.43 3.61 -20.92
C ASP A 45 -12.62 4.76 -21.55
N GLY A 46 -11.33 4.55 -21.81
CA GLY A 46 -10.44 5.58 -22.36
C GLY A 46 -10.23 6.77 -21.42
N GLN A 47 -10.54 6.59 -20.13
CA GLN A 47 -10.45 7.63 -19.10
C GLN A 47 -9.33 7.32 -18.12
N VAL A 48 -8.65 8.37 -17.67
CA VAL A 48 -7.60 8.28 -16.65
C VAL A 48 -8.08 9.02 -15.41
N ARG A 49 -7.93 8.34 -14.27
CA ARG A 49 -8.19 8.90 -12.94
C ARG A 49 -7.02 9.78 -12.52
N VAL A 50 -7.30 11.06 -12.26
CA VAL A 50 -6.32 12.06 -11.82
C VAL A 50 -6.80 12.63 -10.49
N ASN A 51 -5.93 12.67 -9.49
CA ASN A 51 -6.30 13.08 -8.14
C ASN A 51 -5.88 14.53 -7.90
N ALA A 52 -6.86 15.42 -7.72
CA ALA A 52 -6.60 16.83 -7.45
C ALA A 52 -7.46 17.35 -6.29
N SER A 53 -6.90 18.29 -5.54
CA SER A 53 -7.59 19.05 -4.51
C SER A 53 -8.14 20.34 -5.11
N PHE A 54 -9.43 20.58 -4.90
CA PHE A 54 -10.12 21.82 -5.27
C PHE A 54 -10.30 22.76 -4.07
N GLU A 55 -9.56 22.54 -2.98
CA GLU A 55 -9.62 23.40 -1.80
C GLU A 55 -9.32 24.85 -2.17
N GLY A 56 -10.33 25.72 -2.07
CA GLY A 56 -10.26 27.12 -2.48
C GLY A 56 -10.40 27.41 -3.98
N ALA A 57 -10.62 26.40 -4.84
CA ALA A 57 -10.82 26.58 -6.27
C ALA A 57 -12.30 26.92 -6.60
N ALA A 58 -12.51 27.86 -7.52
CA ALA A 58 -13.85 28.28 -7.96
C ALA A 58 -14.47 27.33 -9.02
N VAL A 59 -14.36 26.02 -8.81
CA VAL A 59 -14.92 25.01 -9.72
C VAL A 59 -16.26 24.53 -9.20
N SER A 60 -17.32 24.72 -9.99
CA SER A 60 -18.67 24.25 -9.70
C SER A 60 -19.08 23.07 -10.58
N LEU A 61 -19.83 22.14 -10.00
CA LEU A 61 -20.48 21.08 -10.76
C LEU A 61 -21.91 21.52 -11.12
N PRO A 62 -22.29 21.43 -12.41
CA PRO A 62 -23.67 21.66 -12.81
C PRO A 62 -24.54 20.53 -12.26
N THR A 63 -25.56 20.87 -11.49
CA THR A 63 -26.54 19.87 -11.01
C THR A 63 -27.71 19.74 -11.99
N PRO A 64 -28.42 18.59 -11.99
CA PRO A 64 -29.64 18.41 -12.79
C PRO A 64 -30.76 19.42 -12.50
N VAL A 65 -30.68 20.12 -11.36
CA VAL A 65 -31.62 21.17 -10.95
C VAL A 65 -31.12 22.59 -11.30
N GLY A 66 -30.01 22.71 -12.02
CA GLY A 66 -29.43 23.99 -12.45
C GLY A 66 -28.76 24.79 -11.33
N ALA A 67 -28.54 24.18 -10.16
CA ALA A 67 -27.75 24.78 -9.09
C ALA A 67 -26.26 24.44 -9.29
N ASP A 68 -25.39 25.43 -9.08
CA ASP A 68 -23.95 25.25 -9.06
C ASP A 68 -23.52 24.86 -7.64
N VAL A 69 -22.95 23.66 -7.48
CA VAL A 69 -22.40 23.21 -6.19
C VAL A 69 -20.88 23.35 -6.26
N PRO A 70 -20.26 24.12 -5.36
CA PRO A 70 -18.80 24.26 -5.34
C PRO A 70 -18.16 22.92 -4.94
N LEU A 71 -17.07 22.58 -5.63
CA LEU A 71 -16.19 21.49 -5.22
C LEU A 71 -15.23 21.99 -4.14
N ASP A 72 -15.09 21.20 -3.07
CA ASP A 72 -14.14 21.48 -2.00
C ASP A 72 -13.43 20.18 -1.60
N GLY A 73 -12.11 20.27 -1.38
CA GLY A 73 -11.25 19.16 -0.97
C GLY A 73 -10.73 18.24 -2.10
N ALA A 74 -10.14 17.11 -1.67
CA ALA A 74 -9.50 16.13 -2.53
C ALA A 74 -10.53 15.27 -3.29
N SER A 75 -10.38 15.18 -4.61
CA SER A 75 -11.28 14.43 -5.47
C SER A 75 -10.54 13.71 -6.61
N THR A 76 -11.17 12.67 -7.15
CA THR A 76 -10.72 12.01 -8.37
C THR A 76 -11.49 12.56 -9.57
N ILE A 77 -10.76 13.07 -10.55
CA ILE A 77 -11.28 13.56 -11.82
C ILE A 77 -11.04 12.49 -12.88
N LEU A 78 -12.03 12.27 -13.74
CA LEU A 78 -11.89 11.44 -14.93
C LEU A 78 -11.56 12.33 -16.11
N VAL A 79 -10.33 12.22 -16.60
CA VAL A 79 -9.86 12.96 -17.77
C VAL A 79 -9.74 12.00 -18.95
N ALA A 80 -10.28 12.39 -20.10
CA ALA A 80 -10.17 11.59 -21.31
C ALA A 80 -8.70 11.45 -21.73
N SER A 81 -8.28 10.23 -22.07
CA SER A 81 -6.86 9.89 -22.30
C SER A 81 -6.23 10.61 -23.48
N ASP A 82 -7.03 11.08 -24.44
CA ASP A 82 -6.62 11.89 -25.59
C ASP A 82 -6.20 13.32 -25.20
N LEU A 83 -6.73 13.84 -24.09
CA LEU A 83 -6.40 15.15 -23.56
C LEU A 83 -5.14 15.14 -22.67
N ILE A 84 -4.63 13.95 -22.32
CA ILE A 84 -3.49 13.79 -21.42
C ILE A 84 -2.20 13.58 -22.23
N PRO A 85 -1.11 14.29 -21.91
CA PRO A 85 0.19 14.00 -22.51
C PRO A 85 0.59 12.54 -22.27
N ALA A 86 1.06 11.84 -23.32
CA ALA A 86 1.48 10.44 -23.20
C ALA A 86 2.51 10.21 -22.07
N GLY A 87 3.41 11.17 -21.84
CA GLY A 87 4.37 11.11 -20.73
C GLY A 87 3.72 11.19 -19.33
N ALA A 88 2.68 12.01 -19.16
CA ALA A 88 1.93 12.09 -17.90
C ALA A 88 1.18 10.78 -17.63
N LEU A 89 0.57 10.21 -18.66
CA LEU A 89 -0.10 8.90 -18.60
C LEU A 89 0.88 7.80 -18.16
N VAL A 90 2.09 7.75 -18.75
CA VAL A 90 3.11 6.78 -18.37
C VAL A 90 3.51 6.93 -16.89
N LEU A 91 3.67 8.15 -16.39
CA LEU A 91 3.98 8.39 -14.98
C LEU A 91 2.87 7.89 -14.06
N LEU A 92 1.60 8.17 -14.38
CA LEU A 92 0.44 7.69 -13.63
C LEU A 92 0.39 6.16 -13.60
N LEU A 93 0.62 5.49 -14.74
CA LEU A 93 0.67 4.03 -14.81
C LEU A 93 1.85 3.45 -14.01
N ILE A 94 3.03 4.07 -14.09
CA ILE A 94 4.20 3.64 -13.31
C ILE A 94 3.89 3.73 -11.82
N GLY A 95 3.25 4.81 -11.36
CA GLY A 95 2.81 4.96 -9.97
C GLY A 95 1.97 3.78 -9.51
N GLN A 96 0.96 3.40 -10.29
CA GLN A 96 0.07 2.27 -9.98
C GLN A 96 0.80 0.93 -9.96
N VAL A 97 1.65 0.66 -10.95
CA VAL A 97 2.42 -0.59 -11.04
C VAL A 97 3.41 -0.71 -9.88
N VAL A 98 4.14 0.37 -9.58
CA VAL A 98 5.09 0.43 -8.47
C VAL A 98 4.38 0.23 -7.14
N GLY A 99 3.22 0.87 -6.94
CA GLY A 99 2.42 0.72 -5.72
C GLY A 99 1.93 -0.71 -5.53
N ALA A 100 1.44 -1.35 -6.59
CA ALA A 100 1.02 -2.74 -6.56
C ALA A 100 2.18 -3.67 -6.20
N LEU A 101 3.34 -3.51 -6.86
CA LEU A 101 4.51 -4.35 -6.64
C LEU A 101 5.08 -4.20 -5.22
N LEU A 102 5.20 -2.97 -4.72
CA LEU A 102 5.70 -2.72 -3.36
C LEU A 102 4.76 -3.27 -2.30
N SER A 103 3.45 -3.11 -2.50
CA SER A 103 2.43 -3.63 -1.58
C SER A 103 2.41 -5.17 -1.59
N LEU A 104 2.52 -5.80 -2.75
CA LEU A 104 2.65 -7.26 -2.86
C LEU A 104 3.92 -7.77 -2.18
N ALA A 105 5.05 -7.08 -2.36
CA ALA A 105 6.30 -7.41 -1.69
C ALA A 105 6.17 -7.29 -0.16
N ALA A 106 5.49 -6.25 0.33
CA ALA A 106 5.24 -6.07 1.76
C ALA A 106 4.37 -7.19 2.34
N VAL A 107 3.27 -7.54 1.67
CA VAL A 107 2.41 -8.68 2.05
C VAL A 107 3.21 -9.97 2.07
N TRP A 108 4.03 -10.21 1.05
CA TRP A 108 4.86 -11.40 0.96
C TRP A 108 5.86 -11.51 2.12
N MET A 109 6.52 -10.42 2.48
CA MET A 109 7.45 -10.40 3.62
C MET A 109 6.74 -10.64 4.96
N LEU A 110 5.54 -10.09 5.15
CA LEU A 110 4.75 -10.34 6.35
C LEU A 110 4.29 -11.80 6.44
N LEU A 111 3.95 -12.43 5.30
CA LEU A 111 3.63 -13.87 5.26
C LEU A 111 4.84 -14.74 5.58
N LEU A 112 6.02 -14.40 5.05
CA LEU A 112 7.27 -15.10 5.40
C LEU A 112 7.59 -14.95 6.88
N PHE A 113 7.37 -13.76 7.45
CA PHE A 113 7.52 -13.52 8.87
C PHE A 113 6.54 -14.37 9.70
N ALA A 114 5.24 -14.36 9.36
CA ALA A 114 4.23 -15.17 10.03
C ALA A 114 4.52 -16.68 9.92
N ARG A 115 5.05 -17.13 8.78
CA ARG A 115 5.50 -18.52 8.59
C ARG A 115 6.68 -18.88 9.50
N ASN A 116 7.65 -17.98 9.67
CA ASN A 116 8.77 -18.24 10.58
C ASN A 116 8.29 -18.29 12.04
N LEU A 117 7.34 -17.42 12.40
CA LEU A 117 6.70 -17.41 13.71
C LEU A 117 5.99 -18.74 14.00
N ALA A 118 5.18 -19.23 13.05
CA ALA A 118 4.48 -20.50 13.16
C ALA A 118 5.42 -21.72 13.24
N ARG A 119 6.67 -21.59 12.77
CA ARG A 119 7.71 -22.62 12.84
C ARG A 119 8.54 -22.57 14.13
N GLY A 120 8.22 -21.66 15.05
CA GLY A 120 8.96 -21.50 16.30
C GLY A 120 10.24 -20.68 16.21
N ASP A 121 10.57 -20.11 15.04
CA ASP A 121 11.72 -19.22 14.85
C ASP A 121 11.34 -17.77 15.19
N PHE A 122 10.95 -17.55 16.46
CA PHE A 122 10.48 -16.27 16.98
C PHE A 122 11.61 -15.24 16.92
N PHE A 123 12.73 -15.47 17.57
CA PHE A 123 13.79 -14.46 17.76
C PHE A 123 14.97 -14.56 16.79
N GLY A 124 14.85 -15.36 15.72
CA GLY A 124 15.90 -15.49 14.72
C GLY A 124 16.22 -14.17 14.02
N GLY A 125 17.51 -13.92 13.76
CA GLY A 125 17.96 -12.73 13.01
C GLY A 125 17.34 -12.63 11.61
N LYS A 126 16.86 -13.74 11.04
CA LYS A 126 16.11 -13.77 9.78
C LYS A 126 14.73 -13.12 9.92
N SER A 127 13.99 -13.42 10.99
CA SER A 127 12.66 -12.87 11.26
C SER A 127 12.72 -11.36 11.54
N ILE A 128 13.75 -10.90 12.27
CA ILE A 128 13.98 -9.45 12.50
C ILE A 128 14.32 -8.73 11.18
N ARG A 129 15.18 -9.31 10.32
CA ARG A 129 15.48 -8.73 9.01
C ARG A 129 14.24 -8.63 8.11
N LEU A 130 13.34 -9.62 8.14
CA LEU A 130 12.09 -9.57 7.38
C LEU A 130 11.19 -8.41 7.83
N LEU A 131 11.14 -8.12 9.13
CA LEU A 131 10.42 -6.97 9.67
C LEU A 131 11.08 -5.62 9.32
N ASP A 132 12.41 -5.56 9.30
CA ASP A 132 13.14 -4.36 8.86
C ASP A 132 12.83 -4.07 7.38
N TRP A 133 12.91 -5.09 6.52
CA TRP A 133 12.60 -4.92 5.11
C TRP A 133 11.13 -4.61 4.85
N SER A 134 10.20 -5.23 5.61
CA SER A 134 8.77 -4.93 5.45
C SER A 134 8.45 -3.48 5.84
N SER A 135 9.09 -2.94 6.89
CA SER A 135 8.91 -1.52 7.25
C SER A 135 9.44 -0.59 6.16
N GLY A 136 10.61 -0.89 5.58
CA GLY A 136 11.13 -0.17 4.41
C GLY A 136 10.20 -0.23 3.19
N LEU A 137 9.62 -1.40 2.91
CA LEU A 137 8.66 -1.57 1.82
C LEU A 137 7.37 -0.80 2.06
N VAL A 138 6.86 -0.73 3.30
CA VAL A 138 5.68 0.07 3.64
C VAL A 138 5.94 1.56 3.40
N ILE A 139 7.13 2.06 3.79
CA ILE A 139 7.53 3.45 3.52
C ILE A 139 7.64 3.69 2.01
N ALA A 140 8.28 2.78 1.29
CA ALA A 140 8.41 2.88 -0.16
C ALA A 140 7.04 2.86 -0.86
N ALA A 141 6.13 1.99 -0.42
CA ALA A 141 4.77 1.88 -0.95
C ALA A 141 3.94 3.14 -0.70
N LEU A 142 4.25 3.89 0.36
CA LEU A 142 3.63 5.19 0.62
C LEU A 142 4.21 6.29 -0.29
N ALA A 143 5.53 6.35 -0.42
CA ALA A 143 6.20 7.50 -1.06
C ALA A 143 6.33 7.35 -2.59
N ALA A 144 6.74 6.19 -3.08
CA ALA A 144 7.11 6.02 -4.49
C ALA A 144 5.90 6.16 -5.44
N PRO A 145 4.74 5.54 -5.20
CA PRO A 145 3.56 5.71 -6.06
C PRO A 145 3.09 7.16 -6.07
N GLY A 146 2.96 7.76 -4.89
CA GLY A 146 2.54 9.16 -4.72
C GLY A 146 3.47 10.13 -5.46
N PHE A 147 4.79 9.89 -5.45
CA PHE A 147 5.72 10.71 -6.21
C PHE A 147 5.42 10.72 -7.72
N PHE A 148 5.21 9.54 -8.32
CA PHE A 148 4.87 9.46 -9.75
C PHE A 148 3.47 10.01 -10.05
N GLU A 149 2.50 9.76 -9.17
CA GLU A 149 1.13 10.27 -9.29
C GLU A 149 1.09 11.79 -9.22
N LEU A 150 1.83 12.41 -8.31
CA LEU A 150 1.95 13.86 -8.19
C LEU A 150 2.60 14.48 -9.43
N LEU A 151 3.67 13.87 -9.95
CA LEU A 151 4.31 14.35 -11.18
C LEU A 151 3.38 14.23 -12.41
N GLY A 152 2.72 13.09 -12.57
CA GLY A 152 1.77 12.87 -13.67
C GLY A 152 0.56 13.80 -13.58
N THR A 153 0.03 14.00 -12.38
CA THR A 153 -1.10 14.89 -12.14
C THR A 153 -0.72 16.35 -12.37
N ASN A 154 0.41 16.80 -11.84
CA ASN A 154 0.91 18.15 -12.05
C ASN A 154 1.13 18.46 -13.54
N TRP A 155 1.68 17.51 -14.31
CA TRP A 155 1.82 17.67 -15.75
C TRP A 155 0.47 17.72 -16.47
N THR A 156 -0.49 16.90 -16.04
CA THR A 156 -1.85 16.90 -16.60
C THR A 156 -2.55 18.24 -16.34
N ILE A 157 -2.51 18.76 -15.12
CA ILE A 157 -3.06 20.07 -14.71
C ILE A 157 -2.46 21.19 -15.57
N ALA A 158 -1.12 21.21 -15.71
CA ALA A 158 -0.42 22.20 -16.52
C ALA A 158 -0.83 22.12 -18.01
N LYS A 159 -1.10 20.93 -18.54
CA LYS A 159 -1.53 20.76 -19.94
C LYS A 159 -2.97 21.22 -20.17
N LEU A 160 -3.84 21.00 -19.19
CA LEU A 160 -5.24 21.43 -19.23
C LEU A 160 -5.41 22.95 -19.11
N GLY A 161 -4.31 23.68 -18.84
CA GLY A 161 -4.35 25.14 -18.70
C GLY A 161 -5.00 25.59 -17.39
N TRP A 162 -4.97 24.75 -16.36
CA TRP A 162 -5.31 25.16 -15.01
C TRP A 162 -4.10 25.84 -14.39
N ASP A 163 -4.01 27.15 -14.60
CA ASP A 163 -2.98 28.02 -14.06
C ASP A 163 -3.57 29.13 -13.16
N GLY A 164 -2.81 29.55 -12.15
CA GLY A 164 -3.19 30.65 -11.25
C GLY A 164 -3.68 30.22 -9.88
N ARG A 165 -4.34 31.15 -9.17
CA ARG A 165 -4.70 31.04 -7.75
C ARG A 165 -5.86 30.09 -7.47
N ASP A 166 -6.65 29.78 -8.50
CA ASP A 166 -7.84 28.92 -8.42
C ASP A 166 -7.60 27.55 -9.11
N ALA A 167 -6.34 27.22 -9.42
CA ALA A 167 -5.97 25.97 -10.05
C ALA A 167 -6.03 24.80 -9.03
N PRO A 168 -6.48 23.61 -9.45
CA PRO A 168 -6.49 22.44 -8.56
C PRO A 168 -5.06 22.02 -8.21
N GLU A 169 -4.84 21.62 -6.96
CA GLU A 169 -3.53 21.15 -6.51
C GLU A 169 -3.41 19.62 -6.68
N PRO A 170 -2.27 19.10 -7.16
CA PRO A 170 -2.06 17.66 -7.22
C PRO A 170 -2.07 17.06 -5.80
N THR A 171 -2.87 16.02 -5.58
CA THR A 171 -3.02 15.40 -4.25
C THR A 171 -2.98 13.89 -4.33
N VAL A 172 -2.63 13.25 -3.21
CA VAL A 172 -2.72 11.80 -3.04
C VAL A 172 -3.89 11.52 -2.11
N LEU A 173 -4.86 10.72 -2.59
CA LEU A 173 -6.06 10.40 -1.81
C LEU A 173 -5.74 9.59 -0.55
N ASP A 174 -6.67 9.70 0.41
CA ASP A 174 -6.70 9.39 1.85
C ASP A 174 -6.22 8.00 2.35
N GLN A 175 -5.26 7.35 1.70
CA GLN A 175 -4.66 6.10 2.18
C GLN A 175 -3.43 6.33 3.08
N THR A 176 -2.91 7.54 3.15
CA THR A 176 -1.75 7.91 3.98
C THR A 176 -1.92 7.45 5.41
N TRP A 177 -3.10 7.66 6.01
CA TRP A 177 -3.35 7.28 7.39
C TRP A 177 -3.31 5.76 7.62
N THR A 178 -3.83 4.97 6.67
CA THR A 178 -3.79 3.50 6.74
C THR A 178 -2.35 2.99 6.69
N PHE A 179 -1.52 3.51 5.78
CA PHE A 179 -0.11 3.12 5.69
C PHE A 179 0.68 3.52 6.94
N LEU A 180 0.41 4.70 7.52
CA LEU A 180 1.04 5.13 8.76
C LEU A 180 0.66 4.20 9.94
N LEU A 181 -0.60 3.80 10.05
CA LEU A 181 -1.03 2.85 11.08
C LEU A 181 -0.34 1.48 10.92
N ILE A 182 -0.26 0.96 9.69
CA ILE A 182 0.46 -0.30 9.40
C ILE A 182 1.95 -0.16 9.77
N LEU A 183 2.58 0.94 9.40
CA LEU A 183 3.99 1.20 9.71
C LEU A 183 4.23 1.20 11.21
N VAL A 184 3.39 1.90 11.99
CA VAL A 184 3.49 1.92 13.45
C VAL A 184 3.36 0.51 14.04
N ILE A 185 2.39 -0.28 13.56
CA ILE A 185 2.21 -1.67 14.01
C ILE A 185 3.48 -2.49 13.74
N VAL A 186 4.02 -2.42 12.52
CA VAL A 186 5.24 -3.15 12.14
C VAL A 186 6.44 -2.73 13.00
N LEU A 187 6.60 -1.43 13.26
CA LEU A 187 7.68 -0.91 14.10
C LEU A 187 7.55 -1.36 15.56
N VAL A 188 6.34 -1.35 16.12
CA VAL A 188 6.09 -1.84 17.48
C VAL A 188 6.40 -3.33 17.58
N VAL A 189 5.92 -4.14 16.63
CA VAL A 189 6.23 -5.58 16.58
C VAL A 189 7.74 -5.79 16.50
N ASN A 190 8.45 -5.08 15.63
CA ASN A 190 9.90 -5.17 15.50
C ASN A 190 10.62 -4.83 16.81
N LEU A 191 10.19 -3.76 17.50
CA LEU A 191 10.74 -3.38 18.80
C LEU A 191 10.54 -4.47 19.86
N ILE A 192 9.34 -5.06 19.93
CA ILE A 192 9.02 -6.16 20.84
C ILE A 192 9.93 -7.36 20.56
N MET A 193 10.08 -7.75 19.29
CA MET A 193 10.91 -8.88 18.89
C MET A 193 12.39 -8.67 19.26
N ARG A 194 12.94 -7.47 19.01
CA ARG A 194 14.33 -7.14 19.39
C ARG A 194 14.54 -7.17 20.90
N ARG A 195 13.57 -6.67 21.68
CA ARG A 195 13.67 -6.70 23.15
C ARG A 195 13.55 -8.12 23.68
N GLY A 196 12.62 -8.93 23.16
CA GLY A 196 12.48 -10.33 23.53
C GLY A 196 13.73 -11.16 23.23
N ALA A 197 14.35 -10.94 22.07
CA ALA A 197 15.59 -11.62 21.71
C ALA A 197 16.74 -11.33 22.69
N ARG A 198 16.86 -10.09 23.17
CA ARG A 198 17.87 -9.71 24.17
C ARG A 198 17.60 -10.35 25.53
N LEU A 199 16.34 -10.33 25.98
CA LEU A 199 15.95 -10.96 27.24
C LEU A 199 16.22 -12.47 27.25
N GLN A 200 16.04 -13.14 26.11
CA GLN A 200 16.38 -14.56 26.00
C GLN A 200 17.90 -14.79 26.12
N GLN A 201 18.71 -13.96 25.46
CA GLN A 201 20.18 -14.04 25.56
C GLN A 201 20.68 -13.80 26.99
N ASP A 202 20.10 -12.83 27.70
CA ASP A 202 20.46 -12.52 29.08
C ASP A 202 20.14 -13.68 30.04
N GLN A 203 19.06 -14.43 29.79
CA GLN A 203 18.70 -15.61 30.57
C GLN A 203 19.61 -16.81 30.28
N GLU A 204 20.02 -17.00 29.03
CA GLU A 204 20.96 -18.06 28.64
C GLU A 204 22.38 -17.82 29.19
N GLY A 205 22.77 -16.55 29.41
CA GLY A 205 24.06 -16.18 30.01
C GLY A 205 24.16 -16.30 31.53
N LEU A 206 23.04 -16.58 32.21
CA LEU A 206 22.95 -16.71 33.68
C LEU A 206 22.96 -18.17 34.17
N VAL A 207 23.03 -19.16 33.25
CA VAL A 207 23.03 -20.60 33.54
C VAL A 207 24.42 -21.20 33.33
#